data_AF-A0A0T5VIY6-F1
#
_entry.id   AF-A0A0T5VIY6-F1
#
_cell.length_a   1.000
_cell.length_b   1.000
_cell.length_c   1.000
_cell.angle_alpha   90.00
_cell.angle_beta   90.00
_cell.angle_gamma   90.00
#
_symmetry.space_group_name_H-M   'P 1'
#
loop_
_entity.id
_entity.type
_entity.pdbx_description
1 polymer ?
#
loop_
_entity_poly.entity_id
_entity_poly.type
_entity_poly.pdbx_seq_one_letter_code
_entity_poly.pdbx_strand_id
1 'polypeptide(L)'
;MKPKELIRKSELEQKRENYKYEEPAKPSVTCYAIYQQAKAAKHWIYDPEIKRWQTPEEFLELEKRISGGESKRLERLQIKDPMMGIDAAYEQLQSLKDRMEVFVKKVIIYYK
;
A
#
# COMPACT_ATOMS: atom_id res chain seq x y z
N MET A 1 44.04 39.47 32.55
CA MET A 1 43.09 38.99 31.52
C MET A 1 43.67 37.73 30.88
N LYS A 2 43.00 36.57 31.00
CA LYS A 2 43.44 35.29 30.40
C LYS A 2 42.47 34.88 29.28
N PRO A 3 42.88 34.94 28.00
CA PRO A 3 41.99 34.73 26.86
C PRO A 3 42.06 33.30 26.33
N LYS A 4 41.65 32.30 27.12
CA LYS A 4 41.64 30.88 26.65
C LYS A 4 40.34 30.11 26.94
N GLU A 5 39.36 30.70 27.61
CA GLU A 5 38.13 29.98 27.98
C GLU A 5 36.91 30.29 27.09
N LEU A 6 37.03 31.24 26.15
CA LEU A 6 35.92 31.66 25.29
C LEU A 6 35.78 30.86 23.98
N ILE A 7 36.76 30.03 23.61
CA ILE A 7 36.76 29.34 22.30
C ILE A 7 36.04 27.97 22.35
N ARG A 8 35.82 27.38 23.53
CA ARG A 8 35.20 26.05 23.66
C ARG A 8 33.66 26.03 23.62
N LYS A 9 33.00 27.16 23.88
CA LYS A 9 31.52 27.21 23.88
C LYS A 9 30.95 27.32 22.46
N SER A 10 31.60 28.09 21.58
CA SER A 10 31.13 28.30 20.21
C SER A 10 31.21 27.04 19.34
N GLU A 11 32.22 26.19 19.53
CA GLU A 11 32.34 24.93 18.78
C GLU A 11 31.26 23.91 19.16
N LEU A 12 30.86 23.88 20.44
CA LEU A 12 29.81 23.01 20.96
C LEU A 12 28.41 23.48 20.55
N GLU A 13 28.21 24.79 20.44
CA GLU A 13 26.98 25.39 19.92
C GLU A 13 26.85 25.19 18.41
N GLN A 14 27.93 25.36 17.63
CA GLN A 14 27.94 25.04 16.18
C GLN A 14 27.69 23.57 15.88
N LYS A 15 28.17 22.65 16.74
CA LYS A 15 27.89 21.21 16.59
C LYS A 15 26.42 20.85 16.83
N ARG A 16 25.69 21.67 17.61
CA ARG A 16 24.26 21.50 17.87
C ARG A 16 23.40 22.08 16.75
N GLU A 17 23.81 23.18 16.12
CA GLU A 17 23.12 23.73 14.94
C GLU A 17 23.22 22.82 13.70
N ASN A 18 24.25 21.99 13.62
CA ASN A 18 24.39 21.00 12.53
C ASN A 18 23.60 19.69 12.74
N TYR A 19 22.77 19.57 13.78
CA TYR A 19 21.77 18.52 13.84
C TYR A 19 20.70 18.80 12.78
N LYS A 20 20.94 18.30 11.57
CA LYS A 20 19.86 18.10 10.58
C LYS A 20 18.77 17.28 11.27
N TYR A 21 17.58 17.85 11.32
CA TYR A 21 16.37 17.12 11.68
C TYR A 21 16.20 16.02 10.62
N GLU A 22 16.69 14.82 10.90
CA GLU A 22 16.28 13.63 10.16
C GLU A 22 14.80 13.44 10.49
N GLU A 23 13.93 13.53 9.47
CA GLU A 23 12.51 13.22 9.65
C GLU A 23 12.39 11.89 10.41
N PRO A 24 11.49 11.79 11.41
CA PRO A 24 11.32 10.56 12.15
C PRO A 24 11.08 9.43 11.15
N ALA A 25 11.91 8.38 11.22
CA ALA A 25 11.78 7.21 10.36
C ALA A 25 10.30 6.78 10.35
N LYS A 26 9.70 6.74 9.15
CA LYS A 26 8.31 6.32 8.99
C LYS A 26 8.11 5.00 9.75
N PRO A 27 7.07 4.88 10.58
CA PRO A 27 6.85 3.66 11.34
C PRO A 27 6.82 2.48 10.36
N SER A 28 7.68 1.49 10.60
CA SER A 28 7.75 0.32 9.73
C SER A 28 6.39 -0.39 9.76
N VAL A 29 5.70 -0.38 8.61
CA VAL A 29 4.42 -1.08 8.48
C VAL A 29 4.71 -2.56 8.60
N THR A 30 4.20 -3.19 9.65
CA THR A 30 4.38 -4.63 9.89
C THR A 30 3.19 -5.41 9.33
N CYS A 31 3.42 -6.65 8.90
CA CYS A 31 2.33 -7.54 8.44
C CYS A 31 1.23 -7.66 9.49
N TYR A 32 1.60 -7.73 10.78
CA TYR A 32 0.64 -7.84 11.86
C TYR A 32 -0.22 -6.57 12.05
N ALA A 33 0.34 -5.38 11.83
CA ALA A 33 -0.42 -4.14 11.86
C ALA A 33 -1.48 -4.10 10.74
N ILE A 34 -1.10 -4.48 9.51
CA ILE A 34 -2.03 -4.57 8.38
C ILE A 34 -3.16 -5.56 8.69
N TYR A 35 -2.81 -6.74 9.22
CA TYR A 35 -3.77 -7.76 9.63
C TYR A 35 -4.81 -7.20 10.62
N GLN A 36 -4.34 -6.58 11.71
CA GLN A 36 -5.22 -6.04 12.75
C GLN A 36 -6.11 -4.91 12.22
N GLN A 37 -5.55 -4.03 11.39
CA GLN A 37 -6.31 -2.94 10.78
C GLN A 37 -7.41 -3.46 9.87
N ALA A 38 -7.10 -4.43 9.00
CA ALA A 38 -8.09 -5.03 8.10
C ALA A 38 -9.20 -5.75 8.86
N LYS A 39 -8.83 -6.51 9.91
CA LYS A 39 -9.78 -7.23 10.75
C LYS A 39 -10.71 -6.29 11.53
N ALA A 40 -10.16 -5.24 12.13
CA ALA A 40 -10.93 -4.24 12.86
C ALA A 40 -11.93 -3.50 11.95
N ALA A 41 -11.51 -3.19 10.72
CA ALA A 41 -12.36 -2.56 9.74
C ALA A 41 -13.35 -3.53 9.07
N LYS A 42 -13.23 -4.85 9.26
CA LYS A 42 -13.93 -5.89 8.46
C LYS A 42 -13.68 -5.75 6.96
N HIS A 43 -12.48 -5.31 6.60
CA HIS A 43 -12.04 -5.09 5.23
C HIS A 43 -11.07 -6.20 4.81
N TRP A 44 -10.85 -6.32 3.50
CA TRP A 44 -9.91 -7.25 2.91
C TRP A 44 -8.66 -6.53 2.45
N ILE A 45 -7.60 -7.30 2.22
CA ILE A 45 -6.31 -6.80 1.79
C ILE A 45 -6.20 -7.04 0.28
N TYR A 46 -5.97 -5.97 -0.45
CA TYR A 46 -5.79 -5.96 -1.89
C TYR A 46 -4.35 -5.62 -2.24
N ASP A 47 -3.70 -6.50 -3.00
CA ASP A 47 -2.41 -6.21 -3.63
C ASP A 47 -2.65 -5.72 -5.08
N PRO A 48 -2.44 -4.42 -5.36
CA PRO A 48 -2.68 -3.87 -6.70
C PRO A 48 -1.68 -4.35 -7.75
N GLU A 49 -0.49 -4.82 -7.37
CA GLU A 49 0.54 -5.28 -8.33
C GLU A 49 0.08 -6.58 -9.00
N ILE A 50 -0.38 -7.53 -8.19
CA ILE A 50 -0.85 -8.85 -8.66
C ILE A 50 -2.38 -8.92 -8.80
N LYS A 51 -3.07 -7.80 -8.55
CA LYS A 51 -4.54 -7.66 -8.57
C LYS A 51 -5.25 -8.73 -7.73
N ARG A 52 -4.70 -9.07 -6.57
CA ARG A 52 -5.22 -10.15 -5.71
C ARG A 52 -5.88 -9.61 -4.47
N TRP A 53 -7.06 -10.17 -4.18
CA TRP A 53 -7.76 -9.98 -2.91
C TRP A 53 -7.45 -11.14 -1.96
N GLN A 54 -7.30 -10.81 -0.68
CA GLN A 54 -7.05 -11.75 0.41
C GLN A 54 -7.84 -11.34 1.64
N THR A 55 -8.42 -12.31 2.32
CA THR A 55 -8.89 -12.10 3.69
C THR A 55 -7.71 -11.75 4.61
N PRO A 56 -7.97 -11.07 5.75
CA PRO A 56 -6.92 -10.85 6.75
C PRO A 56 -6.22 -12.15 7.17
N GLU A 57 -6.98 -13.23 7.37
CA GLU A 57 -6.48 -14.55 7.76
C GLU A 57 -5.57 -15.17 6.70
N GLU A 58 -5.98 -15.19 5.43
CA GLU A 58 -5.17 -15.70 4.32
C GLU A 58 -3.87 -14.91 4.15
N PHE A 59 -3.94 -13.58 4.30
CA PHE A 59 -2.77 -12.73 4.25
C PHE A 59 -1.77 -13.11 5.35
N LEU A 60 -2.23 -13.22 6.60
CA LEU A 60 -1.36 -13.57 7.71
C LEU A 60 -0.73 -14.96 7.56
N GLU A 61 -1.47 -15.94 7.04
CA GLU A 61 -0.93 -17.27 6.77
C GLU A 61 0.12 -17.25 5.65
N LEU A 62 -0.08 -16.45 4.60
CA LEU A 62 0.87 -16.30 3.53
C LEU A 62 2.18 -15.65 4.03
N GLU A 63 2.08 -14.61 4.85
CA GLU A 63 3.24 -13.92 5.43
C GLU A 63 4.04 -14.80 6.41
N LYS A 64 3.41 -15.81 7.03
CA LYS A 64 4.15 -16.81 7.83
C LYS A 64 5.03 -17.71 6.97
N ARG A 65 4.63 -17.97 5.72
CA ARG A 65 5.38 -18.84 4.79
C ARG A 65 6.48 -18.07 4.06
N ILE A 66 6.26 -16.79 3.80
CA ILE A 66 7.20 -15.91 3.11
C ILE A 66 7.96 -15.13 4.19
N SER A 67 9.16 -15.59 4.57
CA SER A 67 9.98 -15.02 5.65
C SER A 67 10.10 -13.50 5.56
N GLY A 68 9.26 -12.79 6.34
CA GLY A 68 9.32 -11.34 6.53
C GLY A 68 8.94 -10.57 5.28
N GLY A 69 7.65 -10.20 5.18
CA GLY A 69 7.10 -9.37 4.11
C GLY A 69 8.05 -8.25 3.66
N GLU A 70 8.41 -8.31 2.38
CA GLU A 70 9.25 -7.32 1.73
C GLU A 70 8.61 -5.93 1.94
N SER A 71 9.33 -4.99 2.57
CA SER A 71 8.75 -3.71 3.01
C SER A 71 8.03 -2.95 1.89
N LYS A 72 8.58 -3.02 0.67
CA LYS A 72 7.97 -2.42 -0.53
C LYS A 72 6.62 -3.03 -0.88
N ARG A 73 6.45 -4.33 -0.66
CA ARG A 73 5.17 -5.02 -0.87
C ARG A 73 4.16 -4.60 0.20
N LEU A 74 4.57 -4.52 1.46
CA LEU A 74 3.66 -4.10 2.53
C LEU A 74 3.15 -2.68 2.35
N GLU A 75 4.00 -1.76 1.90
CA GLU A 75 3.66 -0.35 1.65
C GLU A 75 2.60 -0.15 0.56
N ARG A 76 2.51 -1.05 -0.43
CA ARG A 76 1.53 -0.94 -1.52
C ARG A 76 0.19 -1.62 -1.24
N LEU A 77 0.10 -2.44 -0.19
CA LEU A 77 -1.13 -3.16 0.13
C LEU A 77 -2.23 -2.17 0.51
N GLN A 78 -3.44 -2.44 0.02
CA GLN A 78 -4.60 -1.59 0.25
C GLN A 78 -5.61 -2.35 1.09
N ILE A 79 -6.11 -1.74 2.16
CA ILE A 79 -7.20 -2.29 2.96
C ILE A 79 -8.50 -1.69 2.42
N LYS A 80 -9.37 -2.53 1.86
CA LYS A 80 -10.58 -2.11 1.13
C LYS A 80 -11.77 -2.99 1.44
N ASP A 81 -12.96 -2.42 1.29
CA ASP A 81 -14.22 -3.16 1.44
C ASP A 81 -14.29 -4.20 0.29
N PRO A 82 -14.41 -5.50 0.59
CA PRO A 82 -14.56 -6.52 -0.43
C PRO A 82 -15.79 -6.29 -1.34
N MET A 83 -16.85 -5.66 -0.85
CA MET A 83 -18.05 -5.37 -1.65
C MET A 83 -17.72 -4.43 -2.81
N MET A 84 -16.88 -3.42 -2.60
CA MET A 84 -16.40 -2.56 -3.68
C MET A 84 -15.65 -3.34 -4.77
N GLY A 85 -14.91 -4.39 -4.36
CA GLY A 85 -14.23 -5.27 -5.29
C GLY A 85 -15.20 -6.10 -6.15
N ILE A 86 -16.28 -6.58 -5.54
CA ILE A 86 -17.36 -7.32 -6.22
C ILE A 86 -18.08 -6.41 -7.22
N ASP A 87 -18.49 -5.22 -6.79
CA ASP A 87 -19.21 -4.26 -7.62
C ASP A 87 -18.37 -3.87 -8.85
N ALA A 88 -17.09 -3.56 -8.66
CA ALA A 88 -16.17 -3.24 -9.75
C ALA A 88 -16.00 -4.40 -10.74
N ALA A 89 -16.02 -5.65 -10.27
CA ALA A 89 -15.96 -6.82 -11.14
C ALA A 89 -17.23 -6.97 -11.99
N TYR A 90 -18.41 -6.74 -11.41
CA TYR A 90 -19.67 -6.76 -12.12
C TYR A 90 -19.76 -5.64 -13.17
N GLU A 91 -19.31 -4.43 -12.85
CA GLU A 91 -19.25 -3.32 -13.81
C GLU A 91 -18.35 -3.67 -15.01
N GLN A 92 -17.18 -4.27 -14.78
CA GLN A 92 -16.30 -4.69 -15.85
C GLN A 92 -16.92 -5.78 -16.72
N LEU A 93 -17.61 -6.75 -16.11
CA LEU A 93 -18.29 -7.81 -16.84
C LEU A 93 -19.43 -7.26 -17.71
N GLN A 94 -20.21 -6.34 -17.17
CA GLN A 94 -21.29 -5.68 -17.91
C GLN A 94 -20.73 -4.88 -19.09
N SER A 95 -19.67 -4.08 -18.87
CA SER A 95 -18.99 -3.34 -19.95
C SER A 95 -18.43 -4.27 -21.04
N LEU A 96 -17.92 -5.45 -20.67
CA LEU A 96 -17.48 -6.45 -21.63
C LEU A 96 -18.65 -7.02 -22.44
N LYS A 97 -19.76 -7.34 -21.78
CA LYS A 97 -20.98 -7.83 -22.42
C LYS A 97 -21.52 -6.82 -23.43
N ASP A 98 -21.60 -5.54 -23.06
CA ASP A 98 -22.11 -4.47 -23.94
C ASP A 98 -21.26 -4.34 -25.21
N ARG A 99 -19.92 -4.38 -25.06
CA ARG A 99 -18.99 -4.35 -26.20
C ARG A 99 -19.16 -5.58 -27.11
N MET A 100 -19.38 -6.75 -26.52
CA MET A 100 -19.63 -7.97 -27.27
C MET A 100 -20.93 -7.90 -28.07
N GLU A 101 -22.01 -7.37 -27.50
CA GLU A 101 -23.28 -7.19 -28.21
C GLU A 101 -23.14 -6.23 -29.39
N VAL A 102 -22.42 -5.12 -29.24
CA VAL A 102 -22.12 -4.19 -30.34
C VAL A 102 -21.33 -4.89 -31.45
N PHE A 103 -20.32 -5.69 -31.10
CA PHE A 103 -19.54 -6.45 -32.07
C PHE A 103 -20.40 -7.46 -32.83
N VAL A 104 -21.22 -8.25 -32.14
CA VAL A 104 -22.12 -9.23 -32.76
C VAL A 104 -23.08 -8.55 -33.75
N LYS A 105 -23.67 -7.41 -33.38
CA LYS A 105 -24.53 -6.63 -34.28
C LYS A 105 -23.79 -6.22 -35.56
N LYS A 106 -22.55 -5.75 -35.45
CA LYS A 106 -21.72 -5.37 -36.62
C LYS A 106 -21.46 -6.56 -37.53
N VAL A 107 -21.12 -7.72 -36.97
CA VAL A 107 -20.90 -8.96 -37.73
C VAL A 107 -22.16 -9.37 -38.48
N ILE A 108 -23.32 -9.41 -37.80
CA ILE A 108 -24.59 -9.78 -38.44
C ILE A 108 -24.95 -8.84 -39.59
N ILE A 109 -24.75 -7.52 -39.42
CA ILE A 109 -25.02 -6.54 -40.47
C ILE A 109 -24.09 -6.75 -41.67
N TYR A 110 -22.82 -7.06 -41.45
CA TYR A 110 -21.85 -7.25 -42.54
C TYR A 110 -22.16 -8.46 -43.44
N TYR A 111 -22.70 -9.53 -42.86
CA TYR A 111 -23.03 -10.77 -43.58
C TYR A 111 -24.50 -10.88 -44.01
N LYS A 112 -25.32 -9.85 -43.78
CA LYS A 112 -26.68 -9.73 -44.32
C LYS A 112 -26.65 -8.98 -45.65
#